data_AF-R1G1P6-F1
#
_entry.id   AF-R1G1P6-F1
#
_cell.length_a   1.000
_cell.length_b   1.000
_cell.length_c   1.000
_cell.angle_alpha   90.00
_cell.angle_beta   90.00
_cell.angle_gamma   90.00
#
_symmetry.space_group_name_H-M   'P 1'
#
loop_
_entity.id
_entity.type
_entity.pdbx_description
1 polymer ?
#
loop_
_entity_poly.entity_id
_entity_poly.type
_entity_poly.pdbx_seq_one_letter_code
_entity_poly.pdbx_strand_id
1 'polypeptide(L)'
;MADLKTIEPVVAAAVDGAEGTAIPVTANGNVLDDGLQRGLKRRHLQMIALGGVIGPSIWYGTGYALSYSGPVGALICFLIVGLDVFFVMQSLGEICTMYPTPGAFTEMAGRFLDPAVAFALGWNYWYLWISNLSNEYNGLSIVLGLWTDKVPSWGWILLSCAFFQCTALLPITAYGEMEFWFASWKVLCVLGGFLVAILLNTGAIGGSYIGFRYWSDPGPFVNGISGFAQTLVLAAVYYCGTEMVAVTAGESKNPKRDLPAAIKQSFFRIFVVFIGMVFFASLICPSNSPFFLTASSKSGLSPWTIALVSAGWRSAGHLVNVVIVTANLSAINSSIYIASRTLLSLARQRRAPAFFARTTAAGVPLRAVVFSNLLGLISLMNVGTKAGKVFSYLVTISGAATFIAWAAIGVMHLRFRRAWVRQGRSVDDLPFRALWYPGGAVFVAAINVFFVLIQGYQTLSPFAAADFVVAYIVIVLFVVLAVFWKFWKGTKWVRLEEMDLVSGTREDLPELKNMEEKKASFLLQMRRLFFA
;
A
#
# COMPACT_ATOMS: atom_id res chain seq x y z
N MET A 1 15.75 -3.62 33.77
CA MET A 1 15.08 -4.92 33.94
C MET A 1 13.89 -4.67 34.85
N ALA A 2 12.67 -4.71 34.30
CA ALA A 2 11.44 -4.75 35.05
C ALA A 2 10.51 -5.68 34.26
N ASP A 3 10.02 -6.71 34.93
CA ASP A 3 9.18 -7.77 34.37
C ASP A 3 7.95 -7.18 33.69
N LEU A 4 7.92 -7.30 32.37
CA LEU A 4 6.69 -7.23 31.59
C LEU A 4 5.93 -8.53 31.85
N LYS A 5 5.20 -8.58 32.98
CA LYS A 5 4.09 -9.52 33.13
C LYS A 5 3.21 -9.35 31.89
N THR A 6 3.05 -10.45 31.16
CA THR A 6 2.12 -10.64 30.06
C THR A 6 0.78 -9.99 30.41
N ILE A 7 0.46 -8.89 29.74
CA ILE A 7 -0.82 -8.21 29.91
C ILE A 7 -1.83 -8.99 29.05
N GLU A 8 -2.54 -9.90 29.69
CA GLU A 8 -3.50 -10.78 29.02
C GLU A 8 -4.68 -9.98 28.43
N PRO A 9 -5.12 -10.31 27.20
CA PRO A 9 -6.38 -9.82 26.67
C PRO A 9 -7.53 -10.39 27.51
N VAL A 10 -8.64 -9.67 27.65
CA VAL A 10 -9.86 -10.19 28.29
C VAL A 10 -10.49 -11.23 27.35
N VAL A 11 -10.43 -12.52 27.71
CA VAL A 11 -10.72 -13.67 26.82
C VAL A 11 -12.11 -14.27 27.10
N ALA A 12 -12.80 -14.77 26.06
CA ALA A 12 -14.08 -15.48 26.17
C ALA A 12 -13.95 -17.03 26.20
N ALA A 13 -12.89 -17.59 25.60
CA ALA A 13 -12.51 -19.02 25.62
C ALA A 13 -11.07 -19.23 25.12
N ALA A 14 -10.43 -20.38 25.42
CA ALA A 14 -9.09 -20.73 24.95
C ALA A 14 -9.08 -22.04 24.13
N VAL A 15 -8.12 -22.18 23.21
CA VAL A 15 -7.88 -23.42 22.42
C VAL A 15 -6.44 -23.88 22.65
N ASP A 16 -6.22 -25.19 22.71
CA ASP A 16 -4.89 -25.77 22.89
C ASP A 16 -4.00 -25.50 21.66
N GLY A 17 -2.88 -24.81 21.89
CA GLY A 17 -1.80 -24.63 20.91
C GLY A 17 -0.85 -25.83 20.83
N ALA A 18 0.04 -25.81 19.83
CA ALA A 18 1.00 -26.90 19.55
C ALA A 18 1.97 -27.22 20.71
N GLU A 19 2.07 -26.35 21.72
CA GLU A 19 2.91 -26.53 22.91
C GLU A 19 2.11 -26.50 24.24
N GLY A 20 0.79 -26.73 24.21
CA GLY A 20 -0.06 -26.68 25.42
C GLY A 20 -0.33 -25.26 25.95
N THR A 21 0.05 -24.23 25.20
CA THR A 21 -0.33 -22.84 25.49
C THR A 21 -1.77 -22.57 25.06
N ALA A 22 -2.61 -22.15 26.00
CA ALA A 22 -3.96 -21.69 25.76
C ALA A 22 -3.95 -20.44 24.85
N ILE A 23 -4.40 -20.59 23.59
CA ILE A 23 -4.49 -19.45 22.67
C ILE A 23 -5.85 -18.78 22.85
N PRO A 24 -5.91 -17.48 23.16
CA PRO A 24 -7.16 -16.80 23.40
C PRO A 24 -8.04 -16.72 22.15
N VAL A 25 -9.36 -16.80 22.32
CA VAL A 25 -10.35 -16.73 21.24
C VAL A 25 -11.28 -15.54 21.43
N THR A 26 -11.54 -14.82 20.35
CA THR A 26 -12.51 -13.72 20.33
C THR A 26 -13.96 -14.23 20.40
N ALA A 27 -14.92 -13.37 20.75
CA ALA A 27 -16.35 -13.72 20.83
C ALA A 27 -16.94 -14.33 19.53
N ASN A 28 -16.34 -14.06 18.37
CA ASN A 28 -16.73 -14.63 17.08
C ASN A 28 -15.90 -15.86 16.66
N GLY A 29 -15.18 -16.50 17.59
CA GLY A 29 -14.50 -17.79 17.37
C GLY A 29 -13.18 -17.74 16.61
N ASN A 30 -12.55 -16.56 16.46
CA ASN A 30 -11.24 -16.46 15.81
C ASN A 30 -10.11 -16.42 16.85
N VAL A 31 -8.98 -17.00 16.48
CA VAL A 31 -7.77 -17.03 17.29
C VAL A 31 -7.18 -15.62 17.45
N LEU A 32 -6.81 -15.26 18.68
CA LEU A 32 -5.99 -14.09 19.00
C LEU A 32 -4.53 -14.52 19.08
N ASP A 33 -3.73 -14.02 18.14
CA ASP A 33 -2.33 -14.35 18.00
C ASP A 33 -1.53 -13.04 18.03
N ASP A 34 -0.57 -12.97 18.95
CA ASP A 34 0.02 -11.72 19.38
C ASP A 34 -1.07 -10.66 19.63
N GLY A 35 -2.15 -10.98 20.36
CA GLY A 35 -3.24 -10.03 20.63
C GLY A 35 -3.94 -9.40 19.41
N LEU A 36 -3.70 -9.87 18.19
CA LEU A 36 -4.41 -9.51 16.96
C LEU A 36 -5.28 -10.69 16.53
N GLN A 37 -6.39 -10.39 15.87
CA GLN A 37 -7.35 -11.41 15.47
C GLN A 37 -6.99 -12.01 14.11
N ARG A 38 -6.89 -13.34 14.01
CA ARG A 38 -6.73 -14.06 12.73
C ARG A 38 -8.07 -14.27 12.04
N GLY A 39 -8.69 -13.15 11.66
CA GLY A 39 -10.07 -13.12 11.15
C GLY A 39 -10.20 -13.16 9.63
N LEU A 40 -9.13 -12.82 8.89
CA LEU A 40 -9.23 -12.62 7.45
C LEU A 40 -9.33 -13.96 6.69
N LYS A 41 -10.36 -14.07 5.86
CA LYS A 41 -10.60 -15.22 4.98
C LYS A 41 -9.77 -15.07 3.71
N ARG A 42 -9.52 -16.17 3.00
CA ARG A 42 -8.86 -16.19 1.69
C ARG A 42 -9.42 -15.14 0.72
N ARG A 43 -10.75 -15.01 0.62
CA ARG A 43 -11.40 -14.02 -0.27
C ARG A 43 -11.06 -12.57 0.10
N HIS A 44 -10.87 -12.30 1.40
CA HIS A 44 -10.47 -10.96 1.86
C HIS A 44 -9.05 -10.66 1.40
N LEU A 45 -8.11 -11.57 1.59
CA LEU A 45 -6.72 -11.41 1.13
C LEU A 45 -6.64 -11.25 -0.39
N GLN A 46 -7.41 -12.03 -1.14
CA GLN A 46 -7.46 -11.92 -2.60
C GLN A 46 -8.00 -10.55 -3.05
N MET A 47 -9.09 -10.07 -2.46
CA MET A 47 -9.63 -8.76 -2.81
C MET A 47 -8.75 -7.60 -2.35
N ILE A 48 -8.09 -7.72 -1.20
CA ILE A 48 -7.05 -6.78 -0.75
C ILE A 48 -5.91 -6.74 -1.79
N ALA A 49 -5.45 -7.90 -2.27
CA ALA A 49 -4.42 -7.97 -3.29
C ALA A 49 -4.88 -7.47 -4.67
N LEU A 50 -6.15 -7.64 -5.04
CA LEU A 50 -6.66 -7.17 -6.34
C LEU A 50 -7.00 -5.68 -6.33
N GLY A 51 -7.76 -5.22 -5.33
CA GLY A 51 -8.36 -3.89 -5.33
C GLY A 51 -7.94 -2.99 -4.18
N GLY A 52 -7.30 -3.50 -3.13
CA GLY A 52 -6.96 -2.71 -1.92
C GLY A 52 -6.00 -1.54 -2.17
N VAL A 53 -5.21 -1.63 -3.23
CA VAL A 53 -4.22 -0.59 -3.62
C VAL A 53 -4.78 0.35 -4.70
N ILE A 54 -5.97 0.07 -5.23
CA ILE A 54 -6.64 0.98 -6.17
C ILE A 54 -7.19 2.15 -5.35
N GLY A 55 -6.38 3.20 -5.23
CA GLY A 55 -6.73 4.44 -4.56
C GLY A 55 -7.57 5.36 -5.45
N PRO A 56 -8.19 6.40 -4.87
CA PRO A 56 -8.95 7.41 -5.61
C PRO A 56 -8.05 8.27 -6.51
N SER A 57 -6.78 8.43 -6.12
CA SER A 57 -5.78 9.22 -6.83
C SER A 57 -5.56 8.73 -8.27
N ILE A 58 -5.68 7.42 -8.58
CA ILE A 58 -5.61 6.93 -9.97
C ILE A 58 -6.61 7.61 -10.91
N TRP A 59 -7.74 8.08 -10.38
CA TRP A 59 -8.74 8.78 -11.18
C TRP A 59 -8.39 10.24 -11.38
N TYR A 60 -7.99 10.99 -10.34
CA TYR A 60 -7.74 12.43 -10.47
C TYR A 60 -6.27 12.80 -10.64
N GLY A 61 -5.36 12.13 -9.93
CA GLY A 61 -3.93 12.38 -9.97
C GLY A 61 -3.22 11.81 -11.21
N THR A 62 -3.87 10.96 -12.01
CA THR A 62 -3.35 10.66 -13.36
C THR A 62 -3.22 11.94 -14.21
N GLY A 63 -4.06 12.95 -13.98
CA GLY A 63 -3.89 14.27 -14.60
C GLY A 63 -2.57 14.95 -14.21
N TYR A 64 -2.10 14.75 -12.97
CA TYR A 64 -0.79 15.19 -12.53
C TYR A 64 0.30 14.50 -13.37
N ALA A 65 0.30 13.16 -13.46
CA ALA A 65 1.26 12.41 -14.29
C ALA A 65 1.31 12.90 -15.75
N LEU A 66 0.14 13.10 -16.37
CA LEU A 66 0.04 13.57 -17.75
C LEU A 66 0.58 14.99 -17.90
N SER A 67 0.24 15.91 -17.00
CA SER A 67 0.71 17.29 -17.03
C SER A 67 2.22 17.42 -16.83
N TYR A 68 2.82 16.50 -16.07
CA TYR A 68 4.25 16.54 -15.79
C TYR A 68 5.07 15.85 -16.86
N SER A 69 4.73 14.63 -17.27
CA SER A 69 5.58 13.82 -18.16
C SER A 69 5.00 13.56 -19.56
N GLY A 70 3.76 13.96 -19.82
CA GLY A 70 3.06 13.61 -21.06
C GLY A 70 2.54 12.16 -21.05
N PRO A 71 1.82 11.75 -22.11
CA PRO A 71 1.19 10.44 -22.18
C PRO A 71 2.21 9.30 -22.23
N VAL A 72 3.23 9.40 -23.09
CA VAL A 72 4.28 8.36 -23.22
C VAL A 72 5.20 8.38 -22.00
N GLY A 73 5.59 9.57 -21.53
CA GLY A 73 6.40 9.68 -20.32
C GLY A 73 5.73 9.05 -19.10
N ALA A 74 4.43 9.31 -18.91
CA ALA A 74 3.67 8.72 -17.79
C ALA A 74 3.62 7.20 -17.87
N LEU A 75 3.38 6.64 -19.06
CA LEU A 75 3.37 5.19 -19.26
C LEU A 75 4.71 4.54 -18.94
N ILE A 76 5.81 5.13 -19.40
CA ILE A 76 7.15 4.62 -19.12
C ILE A 76 7.43 4.66 -17.61
N CYS A 77 7.09 5.76 -16.92
CA CYS A 77 7.26 5.84 -15.46
C CYS A 77 6.49 4.72 -14.74
N PHE A 78 5.22 4.51 -15.08
CA PHE A 78 4.39 3.47 -14.47
C PHE A 78 4.85 2.06 -14.83
N LEU A 79 5.39 1.85 -16.04
CA LEU A 79 6.01 0.57 -16.43
C LEU A 79 7.26 0.26 -15.61
N ILE A 80 8.15 1.23 -15.45
CA ILE A 80 9.41 1.04 -14.69
C ILE A 80 9.11 0.75 -13.22
N VAL A 81 8.25 1.56 -12.59
CA VAL A 81 7.88 1.34 -11.19
C VAL A 81 7.04 0.06 -11.03
N GLY A 82 6.19 -0.26 -12.00
CA GLY A 82 5.47 -1.53 -12.02
C GLY A 82 6.40 -2.74 -12.07
N LEU A 83 7.48 -2.68 -12.85
CA LEU A 83 8.51 -3.73 -12.88
C LEU A 83 9.28 -3.83 -11.55
N ASP A 84 9.59 -2.70 -10.93
CA ASP A 84 10.19 -2.66 -9.59
C ASP A 84 9.29 -3.35 -8.56
N VAL A 85 8.01 -2.97 -8.49
CA VAL A 85 7.02 -3.54 -7.57
C VAL A 85 6.81 -5.03 -7.80
N PHE A 86 6.91 -5.51 -9.05
CA PHE A 86 6.90 -6.93 -9.34
C PHE A 86 8.02 -7.66 -8.58
N PHE A 87 9.25 -7.16 -8.65
CA PHE A 87 10.39 -7.76 -7.93
C PHE A 87 10.34 -7.52 -6.41
N VAL A 88 9.78 -6.41 -5.94
CA VAL A 88 9.47 -6.21 -4.51
C VAL A 88 8.56 -7.32 -4.00
N MET A 89 7.51 -7.67 -4.75
CA MET A 89 6.58 -8.74 -4.38
C MET A 89 7.19 -10.13 -4.49
N GLN A 90 8.11 -10.37 -5.43
CA GLN A 90 8.91 -11.60 -5.44
C GLN A 90 9.75 -11.72 -4.16
N SER A 91 10.39 -10.62 -3.76
CA SER A 91 11.23 -10.53 -2.55
C SER A 91 10.42 -10.77 -1.27
N LEU A 92 9.29 -10.07 -1.12
CA LEU A 92 8.37 -10.26 0.00
C LEU A 92 7.73 -11.64 -0.01
N GLY A 93 7.44 -12.20 -1.18
CA GLY A 93 6.82 -13.51 -1.25
C GLY A 93 7.68 -14.60 -0.65
N GLU A 94 8.97 -14.58 -0.93
CA GLU A 94 9.89 -15.54 -0.38
C GLU A 94 10.07 -15.37 1.14
N ILE A 95 10.20 -14.12 1.62
CA ILE A 95 10.38 -13.83 3.05
C ILE A 95 9.10 -14.07 3.87
N CYS A 96 7.98 -13.47 3.47
CA CYS A 96 6.76 -13.42 4.29
C CYS A 96 5.97 -14.73 4.26
N THR A 97 6.18 -15.59 3.27
CA THR A 97 5.62 -16.97 3.30
C THR A 97 6.31 -17.85 4.33
N MET A 98 7.59 -17.59 4.62
CA MET A 98 8.32 -18.23 5.72
C MET A 98 7.94 -17.65 7.08
N TYR A 99 7.79 -16.32 7.15
CA TYR A 99 7.55 -15.59 8.40
C TYR A 99 6.32 -14.67 8.30
N PRO A 100 5.10 -15.21 8.36
CA PRO A 100 3.87 -14.42 8.28
C PRO A 100 3.59 -13.71 9.61
N THR A 101 4.37 -12.67 9.93
CA THR A 101 4.19 -11.87 11.16
C THR A 101 3.43 -10.57 10.87
N PRO A 102 2.69 -10.00 11.86
CA PRO A 102 2.01 -8.72 11.69
C PRO A 102 2.96 -7.54 11.40
N GLY A 103 4.22 -7.60 11.85
CA GLY A 103 5.24 -6.61 11.54
C GLY A 103 5.82 -6.71 10.12
N ALA A 104 5.58 -7.84 9.45
CA ALA A 104 6.05 -8.15 8.10
C ALA A 104 7.51 -7.72 7.89
N PHE A 105 7.81 -7.06 6.78
CA PHE A 105 9.17 -6.67 6.42
C PHE A 105 9.81 -5.66 7.39
N THR A 106 9.04 -4.86 8.13
CA THR A 106 9.60 -3.91 9.11
C THR A 106 10.21 -4.62 10.32
N GLU A 107 9.61 -5.72 10.73
CA GLU A 107 10.15 -6.61 11.77
C GLU A 107 11.33 -7.43 11.25
N MET A 108 11.19 -8.01 10.05
CA MET A 108 12.23 -8.83 9.42
C MET A 108 13.52 -8.07 9.17
N ALA A 109 13.47 -6.74 8.99
CA ALA A 109 14.67 -5.92 8.89
C ALA A 109 15.57 -6.04 10.12
N GLY A 110 15.00 -6.26 11.31
CA GLY A 110 15.77 -6.39 12.55
C GLY A 110 16.50 -7.72 12.61
N ARG A 111 15.91 -8.73 11.97
CA ARG A 111 16.40 -10.10 11.89
C ARG A 111 17.45 -10.28 10.80
N PHE A 112 17.25 -9.65 9.64
CA PHE A 112 18.09 -9.89 8.46
C PHE A 112 19.12 -8.80 8.18
N LEU A 113 18.93 -7.59 8.73
CA LEU A 113 19.83 -6.44 8.58
C LEU A 113 20.45 -6.03 9.92
N ASP A 114 19.76 -5.19 10.67
CA ASP A 114 20.20 -4.60 11.94
C ASP A 114 18.93 -4.08 12.66
N PRO A 115 18.76 -4.30 13.97
CA PRO A 115 17.65 -3.76 14.73
C PRO A 115 17.46 -2.23 14.63
N ALA A 116 18.53 -1.47 14.34
CA ALA A 116 18.46 -0.03 14.06
C ALA A 116 17.83 0.30 12.71
N VAL A 117 18.15 -0.46 11.67
CA VAL A 117 17.50 -0.30 10.35
C VAL A 117 16.02 -0.61 10.49
N ALA A 118 15.67 -1.62 11.29
CA ALA A 118 14.29 -2.00 11.52
C ALA A 118 13.48 -0.95 12.31
N PHE A 119 14.12 -0.28 13.27
CA PHE A 119 13.54 0.89 13.93
C PHE A 119 13.26 2.01 12.93
N ALA A 120 14.26 2.40 12.14
CA ALA A 120 14.11 3.47 11.15
C ALA A 120 13.09 3.11 10.07
N LEU A 121 13.09 1.87 9.58
CA LEU A 121 12.20 1.36 8.55
C LEU A 121 10.75 1.29 9.04
N GLY A 122 10.52 0.86 10.27
CA GLY A 122 9.15 0.82 10.82
C GLY A 122 8.58 2.24 11.00
N TRP A 123 9.36 3.20 11.49
CA TRP A 123 8.92 4.60 11.55
C TRP A 123 8.73 5.20 10.16
N ASN A 124 9.62 4.90 9.21
CA ASN A 124 9.50 5.27 7.80
C ASN A 124 8.20 4.78 7.17
N TYR A 125 7.90 3.50 7.36
CA TYR A 125 6.67 2.93 6.86
C TYR A 125 5.44 3.50 7.57
N TRP A 126 5.53 3.81 8.86
CA TRP A 126 4.43 4.44 9.58
C TRP A 126 4.12 5.85 9.07
N TYR A 127 5.09 6.77 8.99
CA TYR A 127 4.81 8.14 8.51
C TYR A 127 4.50 8.20 7.01
N LEU A 128 4.94 7.22 6.22
CA LEU A 128 4.47 7.01 4.86
C LEU A 128 2.94 6.86 4.85
N TRP A 129 2.39 5.97 5.68
CA TRP A 129 0.93 5.75 5.72
C TRP A 129 0.17 6.91 6.33
N ILE A 130 0.77 7.67 7.26
CA ILE A 130 0.22 8.95 7.71
C ILE A 130 0.15 9.94 6.54
N SER A 131 1.21 10.04 5.74
CA SER A 131 1.26 10.97 4.59
C SER A 131 0.23 10.59 3.52
N ASN A 132 0.06 9.29 3.24
CA ASN A 132 -1.00 8.79 2.37
C ASN A 132 -2.39 9.09 2.94
N LEU A 133 -2.63 8.81 4.22
CA LEU A 133 -3.90 9.11 4.89
C LEU A 133 -4.26 10.60 4.79
N SER A 134 -3.30 11.49 5.07
CA SER A 134 -3.48 12.93 4.91
C SER A 134 -3.78 13.31 3.47
N ASN A 135 -3.16 12.65 2.49
CA ASN A 135 -3.41 12.92 1.09
C ASN A 135 -4.83 12.52 0.69
N GLU A 136 -5.35 11.42 1.22
CA GLU A 136 -6.73 11.00 0.98
C GLU A 136 -7.75 11.92 1.65
N TYR A 137 -7.49 12.43 2.85
CA TYR A 137 -8.34 13.47 3.44
C TYR A 137 -8.35 14.77 2.64
N ASN A 138 -7.19 15.19 2.13
CA ASN A 138 -7.10 16.34 1.24
C ASN A 138 -7.89 16.08 -0.06
N GLY A 139 -7.71 14.92 -0.69
CA GLY A 139 -8.41 14.53 -1.92
C GLY A 139 -9.93 14.43 -1.73
N LEU A 140 -10.38 13.81 -0.65
CA LEU A 140 -11.81 13.70 -0.32
C LEU A 140 -12.44 15.08 -0.10
N SER A 141 -11.73 15.99 0.57
CA SER A 141 -12.16 17.38 0.76
C SER A 141 -12.31 18.14 -0.57
N ILE A 142 -11.35 17.97 -1.50
CA ILE A 142 -11.43 18.56 -2.84
C ILE A 142 -12.68 18.05 -3.57
N VAL A 143 -12.91 16.74 -3.58
CA VAL A 143 -13.99 16.10 -4.36
C VAL A 143 -15.36 16.42 -3.79
N LEU A 144 -15.53 16.40 -2.46
CA LEU A 144 -16.79 16.78 -1.81
C LEU A 144 -17.10 18.27 -1.98
N GLY A 145 -16.06 19.12 -2.00
CA GLY A 145 -16.18 20.54 -2.32
C GLY A 145 -16.68 20.82 -3.74
N LEU A 146 -16.61 19.85 -4.66
CA LEU A 146 -17.20 19.99 -6.01
C LEU A 146 -18.74 19.92 -6.01
N TRP A 147 -19.37 19.42 -4.93
CA TRP A 147 -20.83 19.34 -4.82
C TRP A 147 -21.45 20.49 -4.02
N THR A 148 -20.71 21.08 -3.09
CA THR A 148 -21.21 22.18 -2.26
C THR A 148 -20.07 23.00 -1.68
N ASP A 149 -20.28 24.31 -1.60
CA ASP A 149 -19.39 25.30 -0.99
C ASP A 149 -19.76 25.63 0.47
N LYS A 150 -20.93 25.15 0.94
CA LYS A 150 -21.45 25.41 2.29
C LYS A 150 -20.57 24.81 3.39
N VAL A 151 -19.85 23.74 3.09
CA VAL A 151 -18.94 23.08 4.02
C VAL A 151 -17.51 23.44 3.60
N PRO A 152 -16.75 24.17 4.44
CA PRO A 152 -15.38 24.53 4.11
C PRO A 152 -14.48 23.29 4.07
N SER A 153 -13.34 23.39 3.39
CA SER A 153 -12.41 22.27 3.19
C SER A 153 -11.97 21.60 4.51
N TRP A 154 -11.69 22.39 5.55
CA TRP A 154 -11.36 21.87 6.88
C TRP A 154 -12.52 21.10 7.52
N GLY A 155 -13.77 21.50 7.25
CA GLY A 155 -14.97 20.83 7.74
C GLY A 155 -15.07 19.42 7.18
N TRP A 156 -14.84 19.25 5.88
CA TRP A 156 -14.80 17.93 5.24
C TRP A 156 -13.70 17.04 5.82
N ILE A 157 -12.52 17.61 6.12
CA ILE A 157 -11.41 16.86 6.71
C ILE A 157 -11.78 16.37 8.12
N LEU A 158 -12.32 17.24 8.99
CA LEU A 158 -12.70 16.87 10.35
C LEU A 158 -13.84 15.84 10.36
N LEU A 159 -14.86 16.02 9.52
CA LEU A 159 -15.96 15.07 9.37
C LEU A 159 -15.45 13.70 8.91
N SER A 160 -14.52 13.68 7.94
CA SER A 160 -13.89 12.45 7.48
C SER A 160 -13.09 11.80 8.60
N CYS A 161 -12.23 12.55 9.28
CA CYS A 161 -11.44 12.04 10.42
C CYS A 161 -12.33 11.39 11.48
N ALA A 162 -13.44 12.03 11.86
CA ALA A 162 -14.39 11.50 12.82
C ALA A 162 -15.11 10.23 12.30
N PHE A 163 -15.59 10.24 11.05
CA PHE A 163 -16.23 9.08 10.44
C PHE A 163 -15.30 7.86 10.39
N PHE A 164 -14.07 8.04 9.92
CA PHE A 164 -13.10 6.96 9.81
C PHE A 164 -12.52 6.54 11.16
N GLN A 165 -12.55 7.42 12.17
CA GLN A 165 -12.25 7.01 13.53
C GLN A 165 -13.24 5.94 14.00
N CYS A 166 -14.52 6.07 13.69
CA CYS A 166 -15.53 5.08 14.08
C CYS A 166 -15.34 3.75 13.33
N THR A 167 -15.11 3.79 12.01
CA THR A 167 -14.98 2.57 11.21
C THR A 167 -13.67 1.82 11.49
N ALA A 168 -12.57 2.52 11.77
CA ALA A 168 -11.28 1.92 12.07
C ALA A 168 -11.21 1.20 13.43
N LEU A 169 -12.20 1.44 14.32
CA LEU A 169 -12.32 0.73 15.61
C LEU A 169 -13.08 -0.59 15.50
N LEU A 170 -13.65 -0.88 14.35
CA LEU A 170 -14.31 -2.16 14.10
C LEU A 170 -13.30 -3.32 14.06
N PRO A 171 -13.72 -4.55 14.40
CA PRO A 171 -12.86 -5.73 14.33
C PRO A 171 -12.36 -6.00 12.91
N ILE A 172 -11.25 -6.74 12.79
CA ILE A 172 -10.63 -7.06 11.48
C ILE A 172 -11.58 -7.78 10.52
N THR A 173 -12.55 -8.53 11.03
CA THR A 173 -13.56 -9.19 10.19
C THR A 173 -14.45 -8.18 9.48
N ALA A 174 -14.83 -7.09 10.15
CA ALA A 174 -15.63 -6.03 9.55
C ALA A 174 -14.80 -5.27 8.50
N TYR A 175 -13.54 -4.97 8.81
CA TYR A 175 -12.58 -4.42 7.83
C TYR A 175 -12.50 -5.30 6.58
N GLY A 176 -12.32 -6.62 6.74
CA GLY A 176 -12.21 -7.55 5.62
C GLY A 176 -13.48 -7.60 4.75
N GLU A 177 -14.67 -7.52 5.34
CA GLU A 177 -15.93 -7.45 4.59
C GLU A 177 -16.10 -6.12 3.85
N MET A 178 -15.82 -4.99 4.50
CA MET A 178 -15.86 -3.66 3.86
C MET A 178 -14.93 -3.62 2.64
N GLU A 179 -13.68 -4.06 2.83
CA GLU A 179 -12.68 -4.03 1.79
C GLU A 179 -13.00 -5.00 0.64
N PHE A 180 -13.59 -6.16 0.92
CA PHE A 180 -14.07 -7.08 -0.13
C PHE A 180 -15.07 -6.41 -1.08
N TRP A 181 -16.07 -5.70 -0.52
CA TRP A 181 -17.08 -5.03 -1.33
C TRP A 181 -16.54 -3.79 -2.04
N PHE A 182 -15.76 -2.96 -1.34
CA PHE A 182 -15.13 -1.79 -1.98
C PHE A 182 -14.16 -2.17 -3.09
N ALA A 183 -13.33 -3.19 -2.88
CA ALA A 183 -12.43 -3.70 -3.90
C ALA A 183 -13.21 -4.25 -5.12
N SER A 184 -14.33 -4.96 -4.89
CA SER A 184 -15.17 -5.48 -5.97
C SER A 184 -15.76 -4.33 -6.81
N TRP A 185 -16.32 -3.31 -6.14
CA TRP A 185 -16.83 -2.11 -6.80
C TRP A 185 -15.74 -1.37 -7.58
N LYS A 186 -14.56 -1.16 -6.99
CA LYS A 186 -13.44 -0.49 -7.64
C LYS A 186 -12.99 -1.20 -8.92
N VAL A 187 -12.90 -2.53 -8.90
CA VAL A 187 -12.56 -3.32 -10.09
C VAL A 187 -13.61 -3.11 -11.19
N LEU A 188 -14.90 -3.12 -10.85
CA LEU A 188 -15.97 -2.81 -11.81
C LEU A 188 -15.84 -1.40 -12.38
N CYS A 189 -15.54 -0.40 -11.55
CA CYS A 189 -15.32 0.98 -12.01
C CYS A 189 -14.14 1.08 -12.97
N VAL A 190 -13.03 0.39 -12.72
CA VAL A 190 -11.86 0.38 -13.62
C VAL A 190 -12.23 -0.23 -14.98
N LEU A 191 -12.91 -1.39 -14.99
CA LEU A 191 -13.37 -2.02 -16.23
C LEU A 191 -14.36 -1.13 -16.99
N GLY A 192 -15.30 -0.50 -16.28
CA GLY A 192 -16.22 0.49 -16.84
C GLY A 192 -15.50 1.72 -17.40
N GLY A 193 -14.45 2.18 -16.70
CA GLY A 193 -13.56 3.23 -17.17
C GLY A 193 -12.91 2.86 -18.50
N PHE A 194 -12.36 1.65 -18.65
CA PHE A 194 -11.79 1.21 -19.92
C PHE A 194 -12.82 1.20 -21.05
N LEU A 195 -14.03 0.70 -20.80
CA LEU A 195 -15.10 0.75 -21.79
C LEU A 195 -15.44 2.19 -22.18
N VAL A 196 -15.61 3.09 -21.20
CA VAL A 196 -15.88 4.51 -21.44
C VAL A 196 -14.77 5.16 -22.25
N ALA A 197 -13.50 4.88 -21.93
CA ALA A 197 -12.39 5.43 -22.70
C ALA A 197 -12.37 4.92 -24.14
N ILE A 198 -12.67 3.63 -24.37
CA ILE A 198 -12.79 3.07 -25.71
C ILE A 198 -13.89 3.80 -26.48
N LEU A 199 -15.07 3.98 -25.89
CA LEU A 199 -16.21 4.64 -26.53
C LEU A 199 -15.96 6.13 -26.83
N LEU A 200 -15.28 6.84 -25.93
CA LEU A 200 -14.82 8.21 -26.17
C LEU A 200 -13.79 8.25 -27.31
N ASN A 201 -12.81 7.35 -27.26
CA ASN A 201 -11.71 7.32 -28.22
C ASN A 201 -12.19 7.01 -29.64
N THR A 202 -13.14 6.08 -29.80
CA THR A 202 -13.72 5.72 -31.09
C THR A 202 -14.72 6.76 -31.63
N GLY A 203 -15.13 7.73 -30.81
CA GLY A 203 -16.14 8.72 -31.14
C GLY A 203 -17.59 8.25 -30.97
N ALA A 204 -17.81 7.03 -30.46
CA ALA A 204 -19.14 6.53 -30.11
C ALA A 204 -19.82 7.40 -29.04
N ILE A 205 -19.02 8.00 -28.15
CA ILE A 205 -19.43 9.08 -27.26
C ILE A 205 -18.69 10.36 -27.69
N GLY A 206 -19.42 11.46 -27.91
CA GLY A 206 -18.84 12.75 -28.31
C GLY A 206 -18.68 12.96 -29.82
N GLY A 207 -18.92 11.93 -30.66
CA GLY A 207 -19.09 12.08 -32.11
C GLY A 207 -17.82 12.33 -32.92
N SER A 208 -16.63 12.35 -32.30
CA SER A 208 -15.36 12.53 -33.02
C SER A 208 -14.31 11.49 -32.59
N TYR A 209 -13.63 10.91 -33.58
CA TYR A 209 -12.54 9.97 -33.33
C TYR A 209 -11.32 10.70 -32.75
N ILE A 210 -10.86 10.27 -31.57
CA ILE A 210 -9.68 10.86 -30.91
C ILE A 210 -8.41 10.14 -31.39
N GLY A 211 -8.38 8.80 -31.31
CA GLY A 211 -7.19 8.00 -31.58
C GLY A 211 -6.02 8.41 -30.69
N PHE A 212 -4.84 8.60 -31.29
CA PHE A 212 -3.64 9.06 -30.59
C PHE A 212 -3.43 10.58 -30.73
N ARG A 213 -4.49 11.37 -30.95
CA ARG A 213 -4.41 12.82 -31.14
C ARG A 213 -3.63 13.50 -30.02
N TYR A 214 -3.97 13.20 -28.76
CA TYR A 214 -3.31 13.80 -27.60
C TYR A 214 -1.86 13.36 -27.36
N TRP A 215 -1.44 12.28 -28.02
CA TRP A 215 -0.04 11.85 -28.04
C TRP A 215 0.77 12.58 -29.10
N SER A 216 0.11 13.18 -30.10
CA SER A 216 0.74 13.97 -31.15
C SER A 216 0.69 15.47 -30.82
N ASP A 217 -0.43 15.96 -30.32
CA ASP A 217 -0.67 17.35 -29.91
C ASP A 217 -1.50 17.37 -28.61
N PRO A 218 -0.97 17.87 -27.47
CA PRO A 218 0.25 18.69 -27.33
C PRO A 218 1.58 17.94 -27.39
N GLY A 219 1.56 16.60 -27.44
CA GLY A 219 2.74 15.78 -27.70
C GLY A 219 3.00 14.68 -26.67
N PRO A 220 3.96 13.78 -26.95
CA PRO A 220 4.12 12.53 -26.21
C PRO A 220 4.86 12.68 -24.87
N PHE A 221 5.70 13.71 -24.76
CA PHE A 221 6.52 14.01 -23.60
C PHE A 221 6.34 15.46 -23.17
N VAL A 222 6.28 15.69 -21.86
CA VAL A 222 6.15 17.03 -21.27
C VAL A 222 7.25 17.20 -20.20
N ASN A 223 7.77 18.43 -20.06
CA ASN A 223 8.78 18.85 -19.07
C ASN A 223 10.07 17.99 -18.97
N GLY A 224 10.39 17.18 -19.97
CA GLY A 224 11.62 16.38 -20.03
C GLY A 224 11.84 15.47 -18.81
N ILE A 225 13.11 15.34 -18.40
CA ILE A 225 13.52 14.51 -17.25
C ILE A 225 12.86 15.01 -15.94
N SER A 226 12.56 16.31 -15.86
CA SER A 226 11.91 16.91 -14.70
C SER A 226 10.50 16.35 -14.52
N GLY A 227 9.70 16.39 -15.59
CA GLY A 227 8.39 15.76 -15.62
C GLY A 227 8.44 14.28 -15.23
N PHE A 228 9.41 13.57 -15.81
CA PHE A 228 9.61 12.14 -15.61
C PHE A 228 9.90 11.77 -14.15
N ALA A 229 10.80 12.49 -13.47
CA ALA A 229 11.14 12.21 -12.08
C ALA A 229 9.95 12.42 -11.13
N GLN A 230 9.11 13.44 -11.35
CA GLN A 230 7.91 13.65 -10.54
C GLN A 230 6.87 12.54 -10.74
N THR A 231 6.70 12.10 -11.99
CA THR A 231 5.78 11.01 -12.30
C THR A 231 6.26 9.65 -11.76
N LEU A 232 7.57 9.40 -11.68
CA LEU A 232 8.11 8.20 -10.99
C LEU A 232 7.73 8.16 -9.52
N VAL A 233 7.83 9.29 -8.82
CA VAL A 233 7.44 9.41 -7.40
C VAL A 233 5.94 9.15 -7.24
N LEU A 234 5.11 9.75 -8.09
CA LEU A 234 3.67 9.52 -8.08
C LEU A 234 3.33 8.04 -8.34
N ALA A 235 3.98 7.42 -9.33
CA ALA A 235 3.80 6.00 -9.64
C ALA A 235 4.17 5.13 -8.41
N ALA A 236 5.25 5.45 -7.71
CA ALA A 236 5.64 4.74 -6.49
C ALA A 236 4.55 4.82 -5.41
N VAL A 237 3.97 6.01 -5.19
CA VAL A 237 2.85 6.19 -4.25
C VAL A 237 1.63 5.37 -4.67
N TYR A 238 1.38 5.21 -5.97
CA TYR A 238 0.23 4.46 -6.46
C TYR A 238 0.40 2.95 -6.32
N TYR A 239 1.63 2.47 -6.49
CA TYR A 239 1.95 1.07 -6.25
C TYR A 239 2.22 0.76 -4.77
N CYS A 240 2.47 1.77 -3.94
CA CYS A 240 2.60 1.64 -2.50
C CYS A 240 1.36 1.01 -1.89
N GLY A 241 1.54 0.09 -0.93
CA GLY A 241 0.46 -0.74 -0.39
C GLY A 241 0.32 -2.08 -1.08
N THR A 242 1.06 -2.34 -2.14
CA THR A 242 1.20 -3.70 -2.69
C THR A 242 1.76 -4.65 -1.62
N GLU A 243 2.71 -4.16 -0.81
CA GLU A 243 3.25 -4.84 0.37
C GLU A 243 2.24 -5.02 1.54
N MET A 244 1.05 -4.39 1.51
CA MET A 244 0.00 -4.62 2.53
C MET A 244 -0.41 -6.09 2.61
N VAL A 245 -0.29 -6.83 1.51
CA VAL A 245 -0.54 -8.27 1.46
C VAL A 245 0.35 -9.02 2.47
N ALA A 246 1.59 -8.56 2.68
CA ALA A 246 2.49 -9.13 3.67
C ALA A 246 2.08 -8.78 5.11
N VAL A 247 1.63 -7.55 5.37
CA VAL A 247 1.15 -7.10 6.70
C VAL A 247 -0.12 -7.86 7.11
N THR A 248 -1.07 -7.96 6.17
CA THR A 248 -2.36 -8.65 6.39
C THR A 248 -2.21 -10.16 6.54
N ALA A 249 -1.10 -10.75 6.08
CA ALA A 249 -0.82 -12.18 6.26
C ALA A 249 -0.76 -12.58 7.74
N GLY A 250 -0.29 -11.69 8.63
CA GLY A 250 -0.29 -11.91 10.08
C GLY A 250 -1.69 -12.10 10.67
N GLU A 251 -2.72 -11.50 10.07
CA GLU A 251 -4.13 -11.58 10.49
C GLU A 251 -4.95 -12.56 9.61
N SER A 252 -4.29 -13.32 8.74
CA SER A 252 -4.91 -14.35 7.89
C SER A 252 -5.16 -15.66 8.65
N LYS A 253 -6.25 -16.36 8.30
CA LYS A 253 -6.57 -17.69 8.81
C LYS A 253 -5.59 -18.77 8.36
N ASN A 254 -5.06 -18.67 7.13
CA ASN A 254 -4.06 -19.62 6.62
C ASN A 254 -3.04 -18.87 5.73
N PRO A 255 -2.02 -18.24 6.33
CA PRO A 255 -1.06 -17.45 5.57
C PRO A 255 -0.25 -18.29 4.57
N LYS A 256 0.12 -19.53 4.92
CA LYS A 256 0.94 -20.41 4.05
C LYS A 256 0.30 -20.63 2.69
N ARG A 257 -1.01 -20.83 2.65
CA ARG A 257 -1.77 -21.00 1.40
C ARG A 257 -2.18 -19.67 0.79
N ASP A 258 -2.69 -18.74 1.61
CA ASP A 258 -3.39 -17.55 1.11
C ASP A 258 -2.42 -16.46 0.64
N LEU A 259 -1.25 -16.33 1.27
CA LEU A 259 -0.24 -15.32 0.90
C LEU A 259 0.37 -15.56 -0.49
N PRO A 260 0.89 -16.76 -0.85
CA PRO A 260 1.42 -17.00 -2.19
C PRO A 260 0.42 -16.72 -3.31
N ALA A 261 -0.86 -17.07 -3.09
CA ALA A 261 -1.92 -16.81 -4.05
C ALA A 261 -2.16 -15.31 -4.22
N ALA A 262 -2.20 -14.54 -3.12
CA ALA A 262 -2.37 -13.10 -3.14
C ALA A 262 -1.18 -12.37 -3.82
N ILE A 263 0.05 -12.84 -3.61
CA ILE A 263 1.25 -12.32 -4.29
C ILE A 263 1.14 -12.52 -5.81
N LYS A 264 0.82 -13.74 -6.26
CA LYS A 264 0.65 -14.04 -7.70
C LYS A 264 -0.43 -13.19 -8.35
N GLN A 265 -1.54 -12.94 -7.63
CA GLN A 265 -2.64 -12.10 -8.13
C GLN A 265 -2.28 -10.62 -8.18
N SER A 266 -1.38 -10.15 -7.31
CA SER A 266 -0.93 -8.75 -7.30
C SER A 266 -0.25 -8.33 -8.62
N PHE A 267 0.24 -9.29 -9.43
CA PHE A 267 0.85 -9.01 -10.74
C PHE A 267 -0.14 -8.57 -11.80
N PHE A 268 -1.34 -9.17 -11.83
CA PHE A 268 -2.39 -8.80 -12.80
C PHE A 268 -2.76 -7.32 -12.64
N ARG A 269 -2.80 -6.84 -11.39
CA ARG A 269 -3.08 -5.44 -11.06
C ARG A 269 -2.08 -4.46 -11.67
N ILE A 270 -0.80 -4.82 -11.75
CA ILE A 270 0.26 -3.91 -12.24
C ILE A 270 0.01 -3.54 -13.71
N PHE A 271 -0.22 -4.54 -14.55
CA PHE A 271 -0.39 -4.36 -15.99
C PHE A 271 -1.79 -3.88 -16.37
N VAL A 272 -2.83 -4.46 -15.77
CA VAL A 272 -4.19 -4.17 -16.20
C VAL A 272 -4.72 -2.89 -15.58
N VAL A 273 -4.53 -2.69 -14.27
CA VAL A 273 -5.13 -1.53 -13.60
C VAL A 273 -4.28 -0.29 -13.78
N PHE A 274 -3.04 -0.28 -13.29
CA PHE A 274 -2.27 0.96 -13.25
C PHE A 274 -1.81 1.42 -14.63
N ILE A 275 -1.17 0.54 -15.40
CA ILE A 275 -0.73 0.86 -16.76
C ILE A 275 -1.95 1.10 -17.67
N GLY A 276 -3.00 0.28 -17.56
CA GLY A 276 -4.24 0.47 -18.32
C GLY A 276 -4.94 1.80 -18.01
N MET A 277 -5.09 2.17 -16.75
CA MET A 277 -5.72 3.44 -16.36
C MET A 277 -4.95 4.65 -16.87
N VAL A 278 -3.61 4.63 -16.78
CA VAL A 278 -2.77 5.70 -17.34
C VAL A 278 -2.88 5.73 -18.86
N PHE A 279 -2.82 4.58 -19.52
CA PHE A 279 -2.95 4.47 -20.99
C PHE A 279 -4.26 5.07 -21.47
N PHE A 280 -5.39 4.62 -20.94
CA PHE A 280 -6.70 5.09 -21.38
C PHE A 280 -6.94 6.56 -21.01
N ALA A 281 -6.54 7.01 -19.81
CA ALA A 281 -6.62 8.42 -19.44
C ALA A 281 -5.80 9.32 -20.40
N SER A 282 -4.63 8.84 -20.82
CA SER A 282 -3.75 9.55 -21.75
C SER A 282 -4.29 9.65 -23.18
N LEU A 283 -5.18 8.73 -23.58
CA LEU A 283 -5.84 8.77 -24.89
C LEU A 283 -6.98 9.77 -24.92
N ILE A 284 -7.72 9.91 -23.82
CA ILE A 284 -8.99 10.66 -23.80
C ILE A 284 -8.86 12.10 -23.30
N CYS A 285 -7.71 12.47 -22.73
CA CYS A 285 -7.51 13.80 -22.14
C CYS A 285 -6.14 14.38 -22.53
N PRO A 286 -6.07 15.64 -23.00
CA PRO A 286 -4.82 16.28 -23.37
C PRO A 286 -3.96 16.60 -22.13
N SER A 287 -2.64 16.41 -22.24
CA SER A 287 -1.71 16.62 -21.12
C SER A 287 -1.59 18.07 -20.66
N ASN A 288 -1.96 19.04 -21.49
CA ASN A 288 -1.94 20.48 -21.17
C ASN A 288 -3.29 21.02 -20.62
N SER A 289 -4.20 20.15 -20.18
CA SER A 289 -5.48 20.60 -19.61
C SER A 289 -5.27 21.49 -18.37
N PRO A 290 -5.86 22.70 -18.33
CA PRO A 290 -5.72 23.62 -17.20
C PRO A 290 -6.51 23.15 -15.96
N PHE A 291 -7.36 22.15 -16.10
CA PHE A 291 -8.23 21.65 -15.04
C PHE A 291 -7.56 20.58 -14.17
N PHE A 292 -6.35 20.13 -14.50
CA PHE A 292 -5.64 19.14 -13.70
C PHE A 292 -5.23 19.68 -12.33
N LEU A 293 -5.11 18.75 -11.39
CA LEU A 293 -4.51 19.03 -10.09
C LEU A 293 -3.01 19.23 -10.27
N THR A 294 -2.54 20.47 -10.10
CA THR A 294 -1.11 20.83 -10.11
C THR A 294 -0.74 21.48 -8.78
N ALA A 295 0.55 21.65 -8.51
CA ALA A 295 1.02 22.33 -7.29
C ALA A 295 0.44 23.75 -7.13
N SER A 296 0.13 24.44 -8.23
CA SER A 296 -0.48 25.77 -8.22
C SER A 296 -2.01 25.79 -8.09
N SER A 297 -2.67 24.64 -8.21
CA SER A 297 -4.13 24.53 -8.25
C SER A 297 -4.76 24.53 -6.85
N LYS A 298 -5.90 25.23 -6.68
CA LYS A 298 -6.73 25.16 -5.47
C LYS A 298 -7.64 23.91 -5.45
N SER A 299 -7.99 23.40 -6.62
CA SER A 299 -8.79 22.20 -6.86
C SER A 299 -8.37 21.60 -8.21
N GLY A 300 -8.75 20.35 -8.50
CA GLY A 300 -8.43 19.71 -9.78
C GLY A 300 -9.49 18.69 -10.17
N LEU A 301 -9.67 18.51 -11.48
CA LEU A 301 -10.59 17.55 -12.07
C LEU A 301 -9.85 16.30 -12.55
N SER A 302 -10.58 15.19 -12.57
CA SER A 302 -10.13 13.94 -13.16
C SER A 302 -10.06 14.04 -14.69
N PRO A 303 -9.03 13.48 -15.35
CA PRO A 303 -8.99 13.31 -16.81
C PRO A 303 -10.27 12.66 -17.37
N TRP A 304 -10.86 11.74 -16.61
CA TRP A 304 -12.11 11.06 -16.96
C TRP A 304 -13.31 12.02 -16.95
N THR A 305 -13.39 12.88 -15.93
CA THR A 305 -14.40 13.94 -15.86
C THR A 305 -14.23 14.92 -17.02
N ILE A 306 -13.01 15.39 -17.26
CA ILE A 306 -12.70 16.35 -18.33
C ILE A 306 -13.11 15.77 -19.69
N ALA A 307 -12.73 14.53 -19.97
CA ALA A 307 -13.05 13.87 -21.25
C ALA A 307 -14.56 13.69 -21.46
N LEU A 308 -15.28 13.18 -20.46
CA LEU A 308 -16.72 12.95 -20.56
C LEU A 308 -17.53 14.24 -20.69
N VAL A 309 -17.16 15.29 -19.93
CA VAL A 309 -17.81 16.60 -20.03
C VAL A 309 -17.52 17.24 -21.39
N SER A 310 -16.28 17.13 -21.88
CA SER A 310 -15.90 17.64 -23.21
C SER A 310 -16.63 16.91 -24.34
N ALA A 311 -16.97 15.64 -24.14
CA ALA A 311 -17.77 14.84 -25.06
C ALA A 311 -19.29 15.12 -24.99
N GLY A 312 -19.72 16.09 -24.18
CA GLY A 312 -21.10 16.56 -24.09
C GLY A 312 -21.91 16.01 -22.91
N TRP A 313 -21.37 15.08 -22.12
CA TRP A 313 -22.06 14.56 -20.93
C TRP A 313 -21.79 15.45 -19.71
N ARG A 314 -22.50 16.57 -19.62
CA ARG A 314 -22.31 17.59 -18.56
C ARG A 314 -22.36 17.03 -17.13
N SER A 315 -23.25 16.09 -16.85
CA SER A 315 -23.41 15.50 -15.51
C SER A 315 -22.43 14.37 -15.18
N ALA A 316 -21.55 13.98 -16.11
CA ALA A 316 -20.59 12.89 -15.90
C ALA A 316 -19.63 13.14 -14.73
N GLY A 317 -19.35 14.40 -14.40
CA GLY A 317 -18.54 14.77 -13.25
C GLY A 317 -19.08 14.20 -11.94
N HIS A 318 -20.41 14.15 -11.76
CA HIS A 318 -21.00 13.55 -10.55
C HIS A 318 -20.73 12.04 -10.47
N LEU A 319 -20.85 11.32 -11.58
CA LEU A 319 -20.58 9.89 -11.64
C LEU A 319 -19.12 9.59 -11.27
N VAL A 320 -18.16 10.29 -11.90
CA VAL A 320 -16.74 10.11 -11.62
C VAL A 320 -16.41 10.50 -10.17
N ASN A 321 -17.02 11.56 -9.64
CA ASN A 321 -16.84 11.94 -8.24
C ASN A 321 -17.34 10.86 -7.27
N VAL A 322 -18.46 10.18 -7.56
CA VAL A 322 -18.93 9.03 -6.76
C VAL A 322 -17.91 7.88 -6.78
N VAL A 323 -17.33 7.56 -7.94
CA VAL A 323 -16.25 6.56 -8.05
C VAL A 323 -15.05 6.97 -7.18
N ILE A 324 -14.67 8.25 -7.20
CA ILE A 324 -13.56 8.77 -6.40
C ILE A 324 -13.87 8.72 -4.90
N VAL A 325 -15.06 9.11 -4.47
CA VAL A 325 -15.45 9.07 -3.04
C VAL A 325 -15.49 7.63 -2.53
N THR A 326 -16.07 6.70 -3.30
CA THR A 326 -16.10 5.29 -2.91
C THR A 326 -14.70 4.66 -2.85
N ALA A 327 -13.78 5.06 -3.74
CA ALA A 327 -12.38 4.66 -3.66
C ALA A 327 -11.65 5.25 -2.43
N ASN A 328 -11.94 6.51 -2.06
CA ASN A 328 -11.43 7.13 -0.83
C ASN A 328 -11.83 6.33 0.43
N LEU A 329 -13.09 5.87 0.52
CA LEU A 329 -13.58 5.08 1.67
C LEU A 329 -12.70 3.87 1.96
N SER A 330 -12.26 3.18 0.91
CA SER A 330 -11.37 2.02 1.04
C SER A 330 -9.92 2.41 1.32
N ALA A 331 -9.37 3.39 0.59
CA ALA A 331 -7.98 3.82 0.74
C ALA A 331 -7.67 4.36 2.15
N ILE A 332 -8.59 5.15 2.73
CA ILE A 332 -8.45 5.70 4.07
C ILE A 332 -8.49 4.59 5.12
N ASN A 333 -9.45 3.67 5.03
CA ASN A 333 -9.58 2.56 5.95
C ASN A 333 -8.33 1.65 5.92
N SER A 334 -7.79 1.39 4.72
CA SER A 334 -6.54 0.64 4.54
C SER A 334 -5.33 1.38 5.13
N SER A 335 -5.24 2.70 4.94
CA SER A 335 -4.12 3.51 5.47
C SER A 335 -4.10 3.50 7.00
N ILE A 336 -5.25 3.67 7.65
CA ILE A 336 -5.37 3.61 9.12
C ILE A 336 -5.05 2.19 9.63
N TYR A 337 -5.53 1.17 8.92
CA TYR A 337 -5.22 -0.22 9.22
C TYR A 337 -3.70 -0.46 9.21
N ILE A 338 -3.00 -0.15 8.12
CA ILE A 338 -1.56 -0.42 8.02
C ILE A 338 -0.76 0.44 9.02
N ALA A 339 -1.08 1.72 9.16
CA ALA A 339 -0.38 2.61 10.10
C ALA A 339 -0.51 2.10 11.55
N SER A 340 -1.72 1.75 11.97
CA SER A 340 -1.96 1.27 13.35
C SER A 340 -1.26 -0.05 13.65
N ARG A 341 -1.20 -1.00 12.68
CA ARG A 341 -0.51 -2.29 12.86
C ARG A 341 1.01 -2.14 12.84
N THR A 342 1.52 -1.24 12.01
CA THR A 342 2.95 -0.90 12.00
C THR A 342 3.39 -0.32 13.35
N LEU A 343 2.61 0.63 13.89
CA LEU A 343 2.89 1.24 15.19
C LEU A 343 2.75 0.24 16.35
N LEU A 344 1.74 -0.64 16.29
CA LEU A 344 1.59 -1.74 17.24
C LEU A 344 2.82 -2.66 17.24
N SER A 345 3.29 -3.06 16.05
CA SER A 345 4.45 -3.93 15.89
C SER A 345 5.73 -3.28 16.43
N LEU A 346 5.96 -1.99 16.10
CA LEU A 346 7.05 -1.21 16.69
C LEU A 346 6.99 -1.20 18.21
N ALA A 347 5.81 -0.96 18.80
CA ALA A 347 5.65 -0.88 20.25
C ALA A 347 5.95 -2.22 20.94
N ARG A 348 5.53 -3.33 20.35
CA ARG A 348 5.81 -4.69 20.86
C ARG A 348 7.28 -5.05 20.81
N GLN A 349 7.97 -4.61 19.75
CA GLN A 349 9.42 -4.75 19.61
C GLN A 349 10.19 -3.71 20.45
N ARG A 350 9.52 -2.97 21.34
CA ARG A 350 10.08 -1.91 22.20
C ARG A 350 10.76 -0.78 21.41
N ARG A 351 10.33 -0.57 20.17
CA ARG A 351 10.77 0.46 19.22
C ARG A 351 9.80 1.65 19.13
N ALA A 352 8.69 1.59 19.86
CA ALA A 352 7.76 2.69 20.11
C ALA A 352 7.24 2.62 21.55
N PRO A 353 6.60 3.68 22.08
CA PRO A 353 6.08 3.67 23.45
C PRO A 353 5.18 2.46 23.75
N ALA A 354 5.44 1.77 24.87
CA ALA A 354 4.79 0.50 25.21
C ALA A 354 3.26 0.59 25.34
N PHE A 355 2.71 1.79 25.56
CA PHE A 355 1.27 1.98 25.64
C PHE A 355 0.55 1.70 24.31
N PHE A 356 1.24 1.79 23.16
CA PHE A 356 0.72 1.42 21.84
C PHE A 356 0.71 -0.09 21.60
N ALA A 357 1.40 -0.90 22.42
CA ALA A 357 1.48 -2.36 22.27
C ALA A 357 0.16 -3.09 22.63
N ARG A 358 -0.82 -2.36 23.19
CA ARG A 358 -2.08 -2.91 23.71
C ARG A 358 -3.16 -3.01 22.63
N THR A 359 -3.90 -4.10 22.66
CA THR A 359 -5.08 -4.35 21.83
C THR A 359 -6.33 -4.56 22.69
N THR A 360 -7.50 -4.35 22.11
CA THR A 360 -8.79 -4.67 22.75
C THR A 360 -9.05 -6.18 22.74
N ALA A 361 -10.10 -6.64 23.44
CA ALA A 361 -10.55 -8.04 23.39
C ALA A 361 -10.95 -8.51 21.97
N ALA A 362 -11.29 -7.57 21.07
CA ALA A 362 -11.55 -7.85 19.66
C ALA A 362 -10.27 -7.83 18.78
N GLY A 363 -9.09 -7.67 19.38
CA GLY A 363 -7.82 -7.62 18.67
C GLY A 363 -7.55 -6.29 17.96
N VAL A 364 -8.18 -5.18 18.39
CA VAL A 364 -8.01 -3.86 17.75
C VAL A 364 -6.97 -3.04 18.52
N PRO A 365 -5.91 -2.50 17.88
CA PRO A 365 -4.93 -1.63 18.54
C PRO A 365 -5.45 -0.20 18.71
N LEU A 366 -6.47 -0.02 19.55
CA LEU A 366 -7.24 1.22 19.76
C LEU A 366 -6.36 2.49 19.81
N ARG A 367 -5.31 2.47 20.63
CA ARG A 367 -4.45 3.66 20.83
C ARG A 367 -3.64 4.00 19.58
N ALA A 368 -3.15 2.97 18.87
CA ALA A 368 -2.41 3.17 17.63
C ALA A 368 -3.33 3.65 16.50
N VAL A 369 -4.58 3.16 16.47
CA VAL A 369 -5.63 3.61 15.53
C VAL A 369 -5.93 5.10 15.76
N VAL A 370 -6.29 5.48 16.98
CA VAL A 370 -6.63 6.87 17.32
C VAL A 370 -5.47 7.82 16.98
N PHE A 371 -4.26 7.48 17.43
CA PHE A 371 -3.10 8.32 17.20
C PHE A 371 -2.76 8.47 15.71
N SER A 372 -2.76 7.37 14.95
CA SER A 372 -2.45 7.41 13.51
C SER A 372 -3.52 8.17 12.74
N ASN A 373 -4.80 7.99 13.07
CA ASN A 373 -5.90 8.67 12.40
C ASN A 373 -5.88 10.20 12.64
N LEU A 374 -5.63 10.62 13.88
CA LEU A 374 -5.53 12.04 14.22
C LEU A 374 -4.38 12.74 13.49
N LEU A 375 -3.28 12.05 13.23
CA LEU A 375 -2.20 12.63 12.41
C LEU A 375 -2.56 12.78 10.93
N GLY A 376 -3.62 12.12 10.46
CA GLY A 376 -4.23 12.41 9.17
C GLY A 376 -4.65 13.89 9.03
N LEU A 377 -4.92 14.58 10.14
CA LEU A 377 -5.25 16.01 10.18
C LEU A 377 -4.10 16.94 9.73
N ILE A 378 -2.90 16.43 9.46
CA ILE A 378 -1.87 17.17 8.70
C ILE A 378 -2.44 17.70 7.38
N SER A 379 -3.44 17.04 6.80
CA SER A 379 -4.23 17.51 5.65
C SER A 379 -4.82 18.93 5.82
N LEU A 380 -5.08 19.39 7.05
CA LEU A 380 -5.54 20.76 7.34
C LEU A 380 -4.54 21.85 6.94
N MET A 381 -3.29 21.50 6.61
CA MET A 381 -2.36 22.42 5.95
C MET A 381 -2.96 23.04 4.68
N ASN A 382 -3.95 22.38 4.06
CA ASN A 382 -4.65 22.89 2.88
C ASN A 382 -5.52 24.15 3.14
N VAL A 383 -5.72 24.53 4.40
CA VAL A 383 -6.41 25.77 4.77
C VAL A 383 -5.51 26.97 4.52
N GLY A 384 -4.23 26.86 4.89
CA GLY A 384 -3.22 27.90 4.68
C GLY A 384 -2.45 27.77 3.36
N THR A 385 -2.49 26.59 2.74
CA THR A 385 -1.74 26.25 1.53
C THR A 385 -2.69 25.72 0.46
N LYS A 386 -2.41 25.95 -0.83
CA LYS A 386 -3.25 25.38 -1.90
C LYS A 386 -3.30 23.85 -1.84
N ALA A 387 -4.48 23.25 -2.03
CA ALA A 387 -4.68 21.81 -1.92
C ALA A 387 -3.79 20.99 -2.88
N GLY A 388 -3.49 21.52 -4.07
CA GLY A 388 -2.56 20.89 -5.01
C GLY A 388 -1.09 20.90 -4.55
N LYS A 389 -0.66 21.93 -3.81
CA LYS A 389 0.68 21.96 -3.22
C LYS A 389 0.80 20.98 -2.07
N VAL A 390 -0.23 20.86 -1.23
CA VAL A 390 -0.32 19.83 -0.17
C VAL A 390 -0.26 18.43 -0.78
N PHE A 391 -1.01 18.18 -1.86
CA PHE A 391 -0.94 16.91 -2.60
C PHE A 391 0.50 16.63 -3.08
N SER A 392 1.17 17.61 -3.68
CA SER A 392 2.56 17.46 -4.15
C SER A 392 3.54 17.13 -3.01
N TYR A 393 3.41 17.79 -1.85
CA TYR A 393 4.26 17.52 -0.69
C TYR A 393 4.04 16.11 -0.13
N LEU A 394 2.79 15.71 0.05
CA LEU A 394 2.46 14.40 0.60
C LEU A 394 2.87 13.28 -0.35
N VAL A 395 2.67 13.44 -1.66
CA VAL A 395 3.17 12.49 -2.67
C VAL A 395 4.69 12.37 -2.63
N THR A 396 5.40 13.50 -2.49
CA THR A 396 6.87 13.50 -2.43
C THR A 396 7.38 12.76 -1.20
N ILE A 397 6.82 13.05 -0.02
CA ILE A 397 7.20 12.40 1.23
C ILE A 397 6.87 10.90 1.20
N SER A 398 5.65 10.54 0.77
CA SER A 398 5.25 9.15 0.67
C SER A 398 6.10 8.38 -0.32
N GLY A 399 6.34 8.92 -1.52
CA GLY A 399 7.13 8.24 -2.55
C GLY A 399 8.59 8.03 -2.13
N ALA A 400 9.20 9.03 -1.50
CA ALA A 400 10.53 8.89 -0.91
C ALA A 400 10.59 7.75 0.10
N ALA A 401 9.59 7.68 0.99
CA ALA A 401 9.52 6.66 2.03
C ALA A 401 9.26 5.27 1.44
N THR A 402 8.46 5.18 0.38
CA THR A 402 8.22 3.95 -0.39
C THR A 402 9.52 3.42 -0.98
N PHE A 403 10.32 4.28 -1.63
CA PHE A 403 11.60 3.87 -2.20
C PHE A 403 12.56 3.36 -1.13
N ILE A 404 12.67 4.03 0.03
CA ILE A 404 13.49 3.52 1.15
C ILE A 404 13.01 2.15 1.61
N ALA A 405 11.70 1.95 1.72
CA ALA A 405 11.13 0.68 2.16
C ALA A 405 11.42 -0.46 1.16
N TRP A 406 11.23 -0.20 -0.13
CA TRP A 406 11.50 -1.18 -1.18
C TRP A 406 13.00 -1.48 -1.33
N ALA A 407 13.87 -0.47 -1.21
CA ALA A 407 15.32 -0.69 -1.15
C ALA A 407 15.70 -1.63 0.00
N ALA A 408 15.16 -1.39 1.20
CA ALA A 408 15.39 -2.25 2.36
C ALA A 408 14.88 -3.68 2.12
N ILE A 409 13.73 -3.86 1.46
CA ILE A 409 13.19 -5.18 1.07
C ILE A 409 14.13 -5.92 0.13
N GLY A 410 14.66 -5.26 -0.90
CA GLY A 410 15.64 -5.86 -1.80
C GLY A 410 16.91 -6.32 -1.08
N VAL A 411 17.45 -5.48 -0.19
CA VAL A 411 18.64 -5.84 0.62
C VAL A 411 18.33 -6.98 1.59
N MET A 412 17.16 -6.99 2.22
CA MET A 412 16.71 -8.08 3.09
C MET A 412 16.65 -9.40 2.35
N HIS A 413 16.04 -9.43 1.16
CA HIS A 413 15.89 -10.66 0.37
C HIS A 413 17.24 -11.23 -0.07
N LEU A 414 18.16 -10.37 -0.52
CA LEU A 414 19.53 -10.79 -0.84
C LEU A 414 20.22 -11.47 0.35
N ARG A 415 20.07 -10.90 1.55
CA ARG A 415 20.72 -11.43 2.75
C ARG A 415 20.04 -12.68 3.28
N PHE A 416 18.71 -12.69 3.34
CA PHE A 416 17.91 -13.85 3.74
C PHE A 416 18.31 -15.09 2.93
N ARG A 417 18.29 -14.98 1.59
CA ARG A 417 18.55 -16.12 0.72
C ARG A 417 20.02 -16.56 0.72
N ARG A 418 20.97 -15.64 0.97
CA ARG A 418 22.39 -16.00 1.22
C ARG A 418 22.59 -16.71 2.55
N ALA A 419 21.95 -16.24 3.62
CA ALA A 419 21.99 -16.90 4.92
C ALA A 419 21.36 -18.30 4.86
N TRP A 420 20.22 -18.43 4.16
CA TRP A 420 19.51 -19.70 3.96
C TRP A 420 20.43 -20.80 3.42
N VAL A 421 21.10 -20.53 2.31
CA VAL A 421 22.03 -21.49 1.68
C VAL A 421 23.28 -21.69 2.54
N ARG A 422 23.83 -20.63 3.15
CA ARG A 422 25.03 -20.74 4.00
C ARG A 422 24.81 -21.58 5.25
N GLN A 423 23.60 -21.60 5.79
CA GLN A 423 23.24 -22.43 6.93
C GLN A 423 22.80 -23.84 6.51
N GLY A 424 23.10 -24.26 5.28
CA GLY A 424 22.90 -25.64 4.81
C GLY A 424 21.47 -26.00 4.41
N ARG A 425 20.57 -25.02 4.26
CA ARG A 425 19.17 -25.26 3.87
C ARG A 425 19.03 -25.30 2.35
N SER A 426 18.16 -26.17 1.85
CA SER A 426 17.87 -26.21 0.43
C SER A 426 16.95 -25.05 0.04
N VAL A 427 17.20 -24.47 -1.13
CA VAL A 427 16.25 -23.56 -1.77
C VAL A 427 14.89 -24.22 -2.00
N ASP A 428 14.88 -25.55 -2.12
CA ASP A 428 13.65 -26.29 -2.35
C ASP A 428 12.67 -26.26 -1.18
N ASP A 429 13.19 -25.99 0.02
CA ASP A 429 12.43 -25.91 1.27
C ASP A 429 11.57 -24.63 1.36
N LEU A 430 11.76 -23.68 0.44
CA LEU A 430 11.04 -22.41 0.46
C LEU A 430 9.63 -22.55 -0.16
N PRO A 431 8.55 -22.19 0.56
CA PRO A 431 7.16 -22.29 0.07
C PRO A 431 6.90 -21.45 -1.18
N PHE A 432 7.64 -20.36 -1.33
CA PHE A 432 7.61 -19.50 -2.50
C PHE A 432 9.04 -19.20 -2.92
N ARG A 433 9.35 -19.34 -4.22
CA ARG A 433 10.66 -19.01 -4.78
C ARG A 433 10.53 -17.79 -5.66
N ALA A 434 11.31 -16.76 -5.34
CA ALA A 434 11.36 -15.55 -6.14
C ALA A 434 11.89 -15.85 -7.55
N LEU A 435 11.20 -15.32 -8.55
CA LEU A 435 11.68 -15.34 -9.94
C LEU A 435 12.91 -14.43 -10.09
N TRP A 436 13.91 -14.88 -10.85
CA TRP A 436 15.13 -14.12 -11.17
C TRP A 436 15.96 -13.69 -9.96
N TYR A 437 15.93 -14.43 -8.85
CA TYR A 437 16.93 -14.26 -7.81
C TYR A 437 18.33 -14.65 -8.32
N PRO A 438 19.41 -13.88 -8.04
CA PRO A 438 19.46 -12.67 -7.22
C PRO A 438 19.19 -11.36 -7.98
N GLY A 439 19.16 -11.39 -9.33
CA GLY A 439 19.06 -10.21 -10.19
C GLY A 439 17.90 -9.28 -9.84
N GLY A 440 16.70 -9.84 -9.62
CA GLY A 440 15.52 -9.06 -9.23
C GLY A 440 15.68 -8.31 -7.90
N ALA A 441 16.28 -8.95 -6.90
CA ALA A 441 16.51 -8.33 -5.59
C ALA A 441 17.62 -7.26 -5.63
N VAL A 442 18.66 -7.47 -6.46
CA VAL A 442 19.68 -6.44 -6.75
C VAL A 442 19.05 -5.26 -7.46
N PHE A 443 18.21 -5.50 -8.47
CA PHE A 443 17.50 -4.45 -9.19
C PHE A 443 16.66 -3.61 -8.23
N VAL A 444 15.82 -4.21 -7.39
CA VAL A 444 15.00 -3.51 -6.38
C VAL A 444 15.87 -2.65 -5.46
N ALA A 445 16.95 -3.21 -4.91
CA ALA A 445 17.81 -2.48 -4.00
C ALA A 445 18.48 -1.27 -4.70
N ALA A 446 19.01 -1.46 -5.91
CA ALA A 446 19.73 -0.43 -6.64
C ALA A 446 18.80 0.67 -7.19
N ILE A 447 17.69 0.28 -7.83
CA ILE A 447 16.79 1.22 -8.51
C ILE A 447 16.09 2.13 -7.51
N ASN A 448 15.71 1.61 -6.33
CA ASN A 448 15.07 2.41 -5.31
C ASN A 448 16.02 3.38 -4.61
N VAL A 449 17.29 2.99 -4.41
CA VAL A 449 18.33 3.92 -3.95
C VAL A 449 18.57 5.02 -4.99
N PHE A 450 18.56 4.69 -6.28
CA PHE A 450 18.65 5.69 -7.34
C PHE A 450 17.43 6.62 -7.34
N PHE A 451 16.21 6.09 -7.26
CA PHE A 451 14.98 6.88 -7.27
C PHE A 451 14.85 7.85 -6.09
N VAL A 452 15.17 7.40 -4.88
CA VAL A 452 15.11 8.28 -3.70
C VAL A 452 16.11 9.45 -3.79
N LEU A 453 17.24 9.27 -4.49
CA LEU A 453 18.23 10.32 -4.71
C LEU A 453 17.83 11.28 -5.84
N ILE A 454 17.29 10.76 -6.95
CA ILE A 454 16.99 11.56 -8.14
C ILE A 454 15.64 12.30 -8.07
N GLN A 455 14.68 11.84 -7.25
CA GLN A 455 13.33 12.44 -7.20
C GLN A 455 13.33 13.97 -6.96
N GLY A 456 14.31 14.47 -6.20
CA GLY A 456 14.42 15.88 -5.83
C GLY A 456 15.31 16.71 -6.74
N TYR A 457 15.88 16.15 -7.82
CA TYR A 457 16.96 16.82 -8.57
C TYR A 457 16.56 18.19 -9.13
N GLN A 458 15.28 18.38 -9.47
CA GLN A 458 14.74 19.64 -10.00
C GLN A 458 14.82 20.79 -9.02
N THR A 459 14.81 20.48 -7.72
CA THR A 459 14.87 21.48 -6.65
C THR A 459 16.26 22.11 -6.54
N LEU A 460 17.24 21.62 -7.31
CA LEU A 460 18.62 22.12 -7.32
C LEU A 460 18.85 23.24 -8.34
N SER A 461 18.05 23.31 -9.42
CA SER A 461 18.26 24.29 -10.49
C SER A 461 16.95 24.70 -11.18
N PRO A 462 16.37 25.87 -10.85
CA PRO A 462 16.82 26.80 -9.80
C PRO A 462 16.65 26.21 -8.40
N PHE A 463 17.48 26.63 -7.44
CA PHE A 463 17.40 26.11 -6.07
C PHE A 463 16.10 26.55 -5.39
N ALA A 464 15.25 25.59 -5.03
CA ALA A 464 13.97 25.81 -4.38
C ALA A 464 14.02 25.24 -2.95
N ALA A 465 14.43 26.05 -1.98
CA ALA A 465 14.76 25.59 -0.62
C ALA A 465 13.65 24.77 0.05
N ALA A 466 12.39 25.22 -0.03
CA ALA A 466 11.26 24.52 0.57
C ALA A 466 11.02 23.15 -0.09
N ASP A 467 11.04 23.10 -1.42
CA ASP A 467 10.82 21.87 -2.18
C ASP A 467 12.01 20.90 -2.01
N PHE A 468 13.23 21.42 -1.93
CA PHE A 468 14.44 20.64 -1.64
C PHE A 468 14.34 19.94 -0.28
N VAL A 469 13.93 20.66 0.77
CA VAL A 469 13.74 20.07 2.09
C VAL A 469 12.68 18.97 2.02
N VAL A 470 11.54 19.22 1.40
CA VAL A 470 10.48 18.20 1.27
C VAL A 470 10.94 16.97 0.49
N ALA A 471 11.75 17.14 -0.56
CA ALA A 471 12.26 16.04 -1.38
C ALA A 471 13.25 15.13 -0.65
N TYR A 472 14.03 15.66 0.30
CA TYR A 472 15.14 14.94 0.93
C TYR A 472 14.99 14.71 2.45
N ILE A 473 14.00 15.31 3.11
CA ILE A 473 13.79 15.18 4.56
C ILE A 473 13.60 13.73 5.00
N VAL A 474 12.98 12.90 4.16
CA VAL A 474 12.73 11.48 4.44
C VAL A 474 14.03 10.69 4.55
N ILE A 475 15.01 10.97 3.69
CA ILE A 475 16.35 10.35 3.75
C ILE A 475 17.03 10.73 5.07
N VAL A 476 17.03 12.03 5.38
CA VAL A 476 17.64 12.56 6.61
C VAL A 476 16.99 11.92 7.84
N LEU A 477 15.66 11.87 7.88
CA LEU A 477 14.91 11.30 8.98
C LEU A 477 15.20 9.80 9.15
N PHE A 478 15.24 9.04 8.06
CA PHE A 478 15.59 7.61 8.11
C PHE A 478 17.01 7.39 8.67
N VAL A 479 17.99 8.14 8.18
CA VAL A 479 19.39 8.04 8.65
C VAL A 479 19.50 8.44 10.12
N VAL A 480 18.89 9.56 10.52
CA VAL A 480 18.91 10.03 11.91
C VAL A 480 18.28 9.00 12.84
N LEU A 481 17.12 8.43 12.49
CA LEU A 481 16.47 7.39 13.29
C LEU A 481 17.32 6.12 13.39
N ALA A 482 17.95 5.70 12.29
CA ALA A 482 18.82 4.52 12.29
C ALA A 482 20.06 4.75 13.15
N VAL A 483 20.74 5.88 12.98
CA VAL A 483 21.94 6.25 13.73
C VAL A 483 21.63 6.42 15.22
N PHE A 484 20.55 7.12 15.55
CA PHE A 484 20.06 7.29 16.92
C PHE A 484 19.86 5.93 17.60
N TRP A 485 19.11 5.02 16.97
CA TRP A 485 18.85 3.71 17.56
C TRP A 485 20.11 2.85 17.66
N LYS A 486 20.99 2.92 16.65
CA LYS A 486 22.24 2.16 16.63
C LYS A 486 23.15 2.53 17.79
N PHE A 487 23.33 3.81 18.08
CA PHE A 487 24.14 4.26 19.21
C PHE A 487 23.44 4.07 20.55
N TRP A 488 22.13 4.32 20.64
CA TRP A 488 21.40 4.18 21.90
C TRP A 488 21.27 2.73 22.36
N LYS A 489 21.12 1.77 21.43
CA LYS A 489 20.96 0.34 21.74
C LYS A 489 22.18 -0.51 21.44
N GLY A 490 23.27 0.07 20.90
CA GLY A 490 24.51 -0.64 20.59
C GLY A 490 24.31 -1.78 19.58
N THR A 491 23.39 -1.61 18.62
CA THR A 491 22.99 -2.70 17.72
C THR A 491 24.07 -3.00 16.68
N LYS A 492 24.11 -4.26 16.23
CA LYS A 492 25.07 -4.74 15.26
C LYS A 492 24.34 -5.28 14.04
N TRP A 493 25.03 -5.21 12.91
CA TRP A 493 24.59 -5.84 11.69
C TRP A 493 24.62 -7.36 11.86
N VAL A 494 23.51 -8.03 11.57
CA VAL A 494 23.36 -9.48 11.78
C VAL A 494 24.25 -10.23 10.80
N ARG A 495 25.07 -11.18 11.28
CA ARG A 495 25.93 -12.01 10.41
C ARG A 495 25.09 -13.08 9.71
N LEU A 496 25.52 -13.54 8.53
CA LEU A 496 24.73 -14.49 7.73
C LEU A 496 24.67 -15.87 8.40
N GLU A 497 25.72 -16.23 9.12
CA GLU A 497 25.90 -17.51 9.81
C GLU A 497 25.11 -17.57 11.13
N GLU A 498 24.89 -16.41 11.76
CA GLU A 498 24.16 -16.25 13.03
C GLU A 498 22.71 -15.77 12.80
N MET A 499 22.31 -15.59 11.54
CA MET A 499 20.98 -15.11 11.19
C MET A 499 19.96 -16.14 11.65
N ASP A 500 19.07 -15.75 12.55
CA ASP A 500 17.97 -16.61 12.95
C ASP A 500 17.11 -16.91 11.72
N LEU A 501 16.96 -18.19 11.35
CA LEU A 501 16.09 -18.66 10.27
C LEU A 501 14.93 -19.54 10.79
N VAL A 502 14.85 -19.77 12.10
CA VAL A 502 13.92 -20.73 12.72
C VAL A 502 12.81 -20.04 13.51
N SER A 503 13.09 -19.03 14.33
CA SER A 503 12.03 -18.44 15.15
C SER A 503 10.92 -17.83 14.28
N GLY A 504 9.66 -18.07 14.64
CA GLY A 504 8.52 -17.61 13.85
C GLY A 504 8.32 -18.33 12.51
N THR A 505 9.10 -19.39 12.18
CA THR A 505 8.65 -20.37 11.17
C THR A 505 7.45 -21.09 11.74
N ARG A 506 6.25 -20.66 11.36
CA ARG A 506 5.02 -21.24 11.91
C ARG A 506 4.68 -22.56 11.22
N GLU A 507 5.36 -23.64 11.61
CA GLU A 507 5.02 -25.04 11.30
C GLU A 507 3.79 -25.53 12.09
N ASP A 508 3.44 -24.81 13.14
CA ASP A 508 2.55 -25.10 14.26
C ASP A 508 1.08 -24.71 14.07
N LEU A 509 0.72 -24.01 12.98
CA LEU A 509 -0.68 -23.77 12.69
C LEU A 509 -1.29 -25.05 12.15
N PRO A 510 -2.31 -25.64 12.81
CA PRO A 510 -2.93 -26.85 12.30
C PRO A 510 -3.31 -26.60 10.86
N GLU A 511 -2.74 -27.39 9.96
CA GLU A 511 -3.29 -27.51 8.63
C GLU A 511 -4.78 -27.76 8.86
N LEU A 512 -5.63 -26.86 8.41
CA LEU A 512 -7.02 -27.21 8.16
C LEU A 512 -7.02 -28.19 6.97
N LYS A 513 -6.48 -29.40 7.19
CA LYS A 513 -6.53 -30.56 6.27
C LYS A 513 -7.98 -30.85 5.86
N ASN A 514 -8.95 -30.38 6.65
CA ASN A 514 -10.37 -30.69 6.49
C ASN A 514 -11.15 -29.93 5.40
N MET A 515 -10.52 -29.11 4.54
CA MET A 515 -11.22 -28.52 3.38
C MET A 515 -10.78 -29.08 2.03
N GLU A 516 -9.50 -29.43 1.87
CA GLU A 516 -9.01 -30.05 0.63
C GLU A 516 -9.29 -31.55 0.61
N GLU A 517 -9.23 -32.26 1.75
CA GLU A 517 -9.72 -33.65 1.83
C GLU A 517 -11.22 -33.74 1.59
N LYS A 518 -12.03 -32.76 2.05
CA LYS A 518 -13.47 -32.73 1.73
C LYS A 518 -13.76 -32.40 0.27
N LYS A 519 -12.97 -31.53 -0.37
CA LYS A 519 -13.12 -31.26 -1.82
C LYS A 519 -12.61 -32.41 -2.68
N ALA A 520 -11.49 -33.02 -2.32
CA ALA A 520 -10.97 -34.20 -2.99
C ALA A 520 -11.91 -35.40 -2.80
N SER A 521 -12.43 -35.62 -1.59
CA SER A 521 -13.44 -36.64 -1.27
C SER A 521 -14.76 -36.40 -1.99
N PHE A 522 -15.25 -35.15 -2.04
CA PHE A 522 -16.47 -34.79 -2.77
C PHE A 522 -16.30 -34.95 -4.30
N LEU A 523 -15.14 -34.57 -4.85
CA LEU A 523 -14.82 -34.77 -6.27
C LEU A 523 -14.60 -36.25 -6.60
N LEU A 524 -14.02 -37.04 -5.69
CA LEU A 524 -13.91 -38.50 -5.80
C LEU A 524 -15.28 -39.20 -5.70
N GLN A 525 -16.16 -38.73 -4.82
CA GLN A 525 -17.54 -39.21 -4.69
C GLN A 525 -18.36 -38.86 -5.95
N MET A 526 -18.24 -37.65 -6.47
CA MET A 526 -18.84 -37.26 -7.76
C MET A 526 -18.29 -38.11 -8.91
N ARG A 527 -16.98 -38.37 -8.96
CA ARG A 527 -16.38 -39.18 -10.02
C ARG A 527 -16.82 -40.65 -9.96
N ARG A 528 -17.15 -41.18 -8.77
CA ARG A 528 -17.77 -42.51 -8.61
C ARG A 528 -19.26 -42.55 -8.96
N LEU A 529 -19.96 -41.42 -8.88
CA LEU A 529 -21.38 -41.28 -9.25
C LEU A 529 -21.61 -41.07 -10.76
N PHE A 530 -20.61 -40.53 -11.48
CA PHE A 530 -20.69 -40.27 -12.92
C PHE A 530 -19.97 -41.31 -13.80
N PHE A 531 -19.15 -42.19 -13.21
CA PHE A 531 -18.40 -43.23 -13.93
C PHE A 531 -18.60 -44.65 -13.36
N ALA A 532 -19.68 -44.87 -12.62
CA ALA A 532 -20.28 -46.19 -12.40
C ALA A 532 -21.61 -46.20 -13.16
#